data_AF-A0ABD0AAB4-F1
#
_entry.id   AF-A0ABD0AAB4-F1
#
_cell.length_a   1.000
_cell.length_b   1.000
_cell.length_c   1.000
_cell.angle_alpha   90.00
_cell.angle_beta   90.00
_cell.angle_gamma   90.00
#
_symmetry.space_group_name_H-M   'P 1'
#
loop_
_entity.id
_entity.type
_entity.pdbx_description
1 polymer ?
#
loop_
_entity_poly.entity_id
_entity_poly.type
_entity_poly.pdbx_seq_one_letter_code
_entity_poly.pdbx_strand_id
1 'polypeptide(L)'
;MILSFEKDLAEQLIPVIDHISDDKAPVESSLALTICWKFSKAEFPKTEHWCSELSITDLEIKDQFTVVLKAQAWLGTLGSDELWQTPMFAEITLDPKTDGLKSYFIHFLSKGKVISLRKNSKHSITVKQMQSM
;
A
#
# COMPACT_ATOMS: atom_id res chain seq x y z
N MET A 1 -10.31 1.00 -16.50
CA MET A 1 -9.68 -0.02 -15.63
C MET A 1 -8.70 0.57 -14.60
N ILE A 2 -8.67 1.90 -14.38
CA ILE A 2 -7.77 2.57 -13.39
C ILE A 2 -8.47 2.80 -12.05
N LEU A 3 -9.77 3.09 -12.10
CA LEU A 3 -10.62 3.27 -10.92
C LEU A 3 -10.89 1.95 -10.17
N SER A 4 -10.51 0.79 -10.71
CA SER A 4 -10.91 -0.50 -10.14
C SER A 4 -10.10 -0.90 -8.92
N PHE A 5 -8.76 -0.75 -8.90
CA PHE A 5 -7.95 -1.25 -7.77
C PHE A 5 -8.06 -0.40 -6.51
N GLU A 6 -8.01 0.93 -6.64
CA GLU A 6 -8.23 1.82 -5.48
C GLU A 6 -9.66 1.67 -4.95
N LYS A 7 -10.66 1.50 -5.83
CA LYS A 7 -12.05 1.27 -5.41
C LYS A 7 -12.22 -0.09 -4.73
N ASP A 8 -11.64 -1.14 -5.28
CA ASP A 8 -11.67 -2.48 -4.70
C ASP A 8 -11.03 -2.47 -3.31
N LEU A 9 -9.86 -1.84 -3.14
CA LEU A 9 -9.26 -1.67 -1.82
C LEU A 9 -10.16 -0.92 -0.84
N ALA A 10 -10.86 0.13 -1.29
CA ALA A 10 -11.83 0.83 -0.44
C ALA A 10 -12.99 -0.11 -0.04
N GLU A 11 -13.55 -0.85 -1.00
CA GLU A 11 -14.64 -1.81 -0.78
C GLU A 11 -14.24 -2.92 0.21
N GLN A 12 -13.01 -3.42 0.15
CA GLN A 12 -12.53 -4.43 1.11
C GLN A 12 -12.25 -3.87 2.51
N LEU A 13 -11.96 -2.56 2.62
CA LEU A 13 -11.71 -1.92 3.92
C LEU A 13 -13.00 -1.60 4.68
N ILE A 14 -14.12 -1.38 3.99
CA ILE A 14 -15.41 -1.02 4.61
C ILE A 14 -15.87 -2.07 5.63
N PRO A 15 -15.94 -3.38 5.30
CA PRO A 15 -16.35 -4.40 6.27
C PRO A 15 -15.43 -4.51 7.49
N VAL A 16 -14.14 -4.19 7.34
CA VAL A 16 -13.19 -4.20 8.46
C VAL A 16 -13.42 -2.99 9.37
N ILE A 17 -13.58 -1.80 8.78
CA ILE A 17 -13.86 -0.55 9.51
C ILE A 17 -15.17 -0.65 10.28
N ASP A 18 -16.22 -1.19 9.64
CA ASP A 18 -17.55 -1.38 10.23
C ASP A 18 -17.62 -2.57 11.21
N HIS A 19 -16.50 -3.26 11.44
CA HIS A 19 -16.38 -4.44 12.30
C HIS A 19 -17.34 -5.59 11.89
N ILE A 20 -17.63 -5.68 10.60
CA ILE A 20 -18.45 -6.74 9.99
C ILE A 20 -17.60 -7.99 9.71
N SER A 21 -16.29 -7.82 9.46
CA SER A 21 -15.37 -8.91 9.16
C SER A 21 -13.99 -8.66 9.78
N ASP A 22 -13.41 -9.71 10.37
CA ASP A 22 -12.01 -9.75 10.81
C ASP A 22 -11.07 -10.36 9.75
N ASP A 23 -11.62 -10.80 8.61
CA ASP A 23 -10.83 -11.36 7.51
C ASP A 23 -10.06 -10.25 6.77
N LYS A 24 -8.73 -10.36 6.83
CA LYS A 24 -7.78 -9.40 6.24
C LYS A 24 -7.32 -9.82 4.84
N ALA A 25 -7.56 -11.07 4.42
CA ALA A 25 -7.07 -11.57 3.14
C ALA A 25 -7.60 -10.79 1.92
N PRO A 26 -8.86 -10.31 1.90
CA PRO A 26 -9.33 -9.44 0.83
C PRO A 26 -8.58 -8.10 0.80
N VAL A 27 -8.34 -7.49 1.97
CA VAL A 27 -7.58 -6.22 2.08
C VAL A 27 -6.14 -6.41 1.61
N GLU A 28 -5.49 -7.51 2.01
CA GLU A 28 -4.14 -7.88 1.58
C GLU A 28 -4.03 -7.97 0.05
N SER A 29 -4.96 -8.69 -0.57
CA SER A 29 -5.00 -8.90 -2.02
C SER A 29 -5.22 -7.58 -2.78
N SER A 30 -6.24 -6.81 -2.40
CA SER A 30 -6.55 -5.52 -3.05
C SER A 30 -5.46 -4.48 -2.82
N LEU A 31 -4.79 -4.51 -1.66
CA LEU A 31 -3.65 -3.63 -1.37
C LEU A 31 -2.42 -3.99 -2.21
N ALA A 32 -2.09 -5.28 -2.35
CA ALA A 32 -1.00 -5.74 -3.21
C ALA A 32 -1.22 -5.30 -4.68
N LEU A 33 -2.44 -5.45 -5.20
CA LEU A 33 -2.79 -4.97 -6.54
C LEU A 33 -2.66 -3.44 -6.67
N THR A 34 -3.10 -2.70 -5.66
CA THR A 34 -2.96 -1.23 -5.62
C THR A 34 -1.49 -0.80 -5.63
N ILE A 35 -0.63 -1.51 -4.89
CA ILE A 35 0.83 -1.30 -4.86
C ILE A 35 1.44 -1.57 -6.24
N CYS A 36 1.16 -2.73 -6.85
CA CYS A 36 1.62 -3.07 -8.21
C CYS A 36 1.25 -1.99 -9.22
N TRP A 37 -0.02 -1.56 -9.21
CA TRP A 37 -0.49 -0.51 -10.09
C TRP A 37 0.23 0.82 -9.85
N LYS A 38 0.54 1.19 -8.60
CA LYS A 38 1.30 2.41 -8.30
C LYS A 38 2.74 2.33 -8.79
N PHE A 39 3.40 1.20 -8.62
CA PHE A 39 4.75 1.01 -9.17
C PHE A 39 4.78 1.05 -10.70
N SER A 40 3.71 0.63 -11.38
CA SER A 40 3.62 0.70 -12.86
C SER A 40 3.53 2.13 -13.43
N LYS A 41 3.40 3.16 -12.59
CA LYS A 41 3.26 4.55 -13.05
C LYS A 41 4.60 5.16 -13.46
N ALA A 42 4.57 6.03 -14.48
CA ALA A 42 5.74 6.62 -15.12
C ALA A 42 6.72 7.39 -14.18
N GLU A 43 6.28 7.74 -12.97
CA GLU A 43 7.11 8.40 -11.95
C GLU A 43 8.07 7.44 -11.22
N PHE A 44 7.85 6.13 -11.33
CA PHE A 44 8.82 5.12 -10.89
C PHE A 44 9.75 4.79 -12.05
N PRO A 45 11.09 4.76 -11.83
CA PRO A 45 12.00 4.28 -12.86
C PRO A 45 11.56 2.89 -13.31
N LYS A 46 11.78 2.54 -14.59
CA LYS A 46 11.47 1.21 -15.18
C LYS A 46 12.17 0.02 -14.48
N THR A 47 12.82 0.24 -13.34
CA THR A 47 13.02 -0.78 -12.32
C THR A 47 11.65 -1.11 -11.72
N GLU A 48 10.88 -1.88 -12.48
CA GLU A 48 9.49 -2.24 -12.25
C GLU A 48 9.37 -3.10 -10.98
N HIS A 49 9.13 -2.44 -9.85
CA HIS A 49 8.78 -3.15 -8.62
C HIS A 49 7.36 -3.70 -8.73
N TRP A 50 7.14 -4.91 -8.23
CA TRP A 50 5.80 -5.49 -8.07
C TRP A 50 5.68 -6.12 -6.69
N CYS A 51 4.45 -6.24 -6.20
CA CYS A 51 4.12 -6.85 -4.92
C CYS A 51 3.46 -8.21 -5.19
N SER A 52 4.14 -9.30 -4.82
CA SER A 52 3.61 -10.65 -4.99
C SER A 52 2.52 -10.97 -3.98
N GLU A 53 2.80 -10.64 -2.73
CA GLU A 53 1.99 -11.01 -1.58
C GLU A 53 2.20 -9.98 -0.46
N LEU A 54 1.20 -9.89 0.40
CA LEU A 54 1.20 -9.03 1.57
C LEU A 54 0.54 -9.79 2.72
N SER A 55 1.14 -9.72 3.91
CA SER A 55 0.59 -10.29 5.14
C SER A 55 0.50 -9.21 6.21
N ILE A 56 -0.73 -8.82 6.58
CA ILE A 56 -1.04 -7.81 7.58
C ILE A 56 -0.78 -8.40 8.97
N THR A 57 0.24 -7.85 9.62
CA THR A 57 0.61 -8.22 10.99
C THR A 57 -0.19 -7.45 12.04
N ASP A 58 -0.61 -6.24 11.69
CA ASP A 58 -1.29 -5.31 12.61
C ASP A 58 -2.20 -4.40 11.80
N LEU A 59 -3.43 -4.18 12.29
CA LEU A 59 -4.40 -3.28 11.67
C LEU A 59 -5.16 -2.58 12.79
N GLU A 60 -5.10 -1.26 12.77
CA GLU A 60 -5.72 -0.36 13.74
C GLU A 60 -6.67 0.57 13.00
N ILE A 61 -7.87 0.73 13.53
CA ILE A 61 -8.85 1.71 13.05
C ILE A 61 -8.64 2.96 13.89
N LYS A 62 -8.05 3.99 13.27
CA LYS A 62 -7.68 5.25 13.92
C LYS A 62 -8.90 6.14 14.13
N ASP A 63 -9.82 6.12 13.17
CA ASP A 63 -11.13 6.78 13.20
C ASP A 63 -12.10 6.07 12.24
N GLN A 64 -13.33 6.57 12.13
CA GLN A 64 -14.42 5.97 11.33
C GLN A 64 -14.11 5.81 9.83
N PHE A 65 -13.05 6.42 9.31
CA PHE A 65 -12.70 6.34 7.89
C PHE A 65 -11.21 6.09 7.65
N THR A 66 -10.41 5.91 8.70
CA THR A 66 -8.96 5.81 8.61
C THR A 66 -8.45 4.54 9.26
N VAL A 67 -7.72 3.75 8.48
CA VAL A 67 -7.00 2.58 8.96
C VAL A 67 -5.50 2.81 8.90
N VAL A 68 -4.81 2.28 9.88
CA VAL A 68 -3.36 2.16 9.92
C VAL A 68 -3.04 0.68 9.95
N LEU A 69 -2.15 0.23 9.07
CA LEU A 69 -1.75 -1.17 9.03
C LEU A 69 -0.24 -1.33 8.93
N LYS A 70 0.25 -2.41 9.52
CA LYS A 70 1.61 -2.92 9.34
C LYS A 70 1.54 -4.27 8.67
N ALA A 71 2.43 -4.52 7.73
CA ALA A 71 2.48 -5.77 7.01
C ALA A 71 3.92 -6.18 6.67
N GLN A 72 4.08 -7.45 6.32
CA GLN A 72 5.22 -7.88 5.50
C GLN A 72 4.78 -7.92 4.05
N ALA A 73 5.56 -7.29 3.17
CA ALA A 73 5.31 -7.31 1.73
C ALA A 73 6.45 -8.06 1.03
N TRP A 74 6.11 -8.88 0.04
CA TRP A 74 7.09 -9.55 -0.83
C TRP A 74 7.16 -8.79 -2.15
N LEU A 75 8.25 -8.06 -2.32
CA LEU A 75 8.47 -7.26 -3.51
C LEU A 75 9.42 -7.98 -4.46
N GLY A 76 9.15 -7.87 -5.76
CA GLY A 76 10.03 -8.32 -6.82
C GLY A 76 10.41 -7.17 -7.75
N THR A 77 11.37 -7.41 -8.63
CA THR A 77 11.67 -6.55 -9.78
C THR A 77 11.29 -7.28 -11.06
N LEU A 78 10.71 -6.60 -12.05
CA LEU A 78 10.44 -7.22 -13.35
C LEU A 78 11.74 -7.74 -13.98
N GLY A 79 11.68 -8.95 -14.52
CA GLY A 79 12.83 -9.63 -15.10
C GLY A 79 13.70 -10.38 -14.08
N SER A 80 13.29 -10.42 -12.81
CA SER A 80 13.88 -11.29 -11.78
C SER A 80 12.80 -12.10 -11.08
N ASP A 81 13.11 -13.36 -10.79
CA ASP A 81 12.28 -14.24 -9.96
C ASP A 81 12.57 -14.04 -8.45
N GLU A 82 13.55 -13.20 -8.12
CA GLU A 82 13.89 -12.91 -6.73
C GLU A 82 12.83 -12.01 -6.07
N LEU A 83 12.25 -12.55 -4.99
CA LEU A 83 11.40 -11.81 -4.07
C LEU A 83 12.19 -11.44 -2.82
N TRP A 84 12.07 -10.20 -2.37
CA TRP A 84 12.56 -9.78 -1.06
C TRP A 84 11.40 -9.38 -0.16
N GLN A 85 11.43 -9.89 1.06
CA GLN A 85 10.51 -9.50 2.11
C GLN A 85 10.92 -8.14 2.69
N THR A 86 9.96 -7.24 2.87
CA THR A 86 10.19 -5.91 3.44
C THR A 86 9.04 -5.52 4.38
N PRO A 87 9.35 -4.93 5.55
CA PRO A 87 8.33 -4.32 6.38
C PRO A 87 7.63 -3.18 5.63
N MET A 88 6.31 -3.18 5.73
CA MET A 88 5.43 -2.18 5.15
C MET A 88 4.58 -1.53 6.24
N PHE A 89 4.40 -0.23 6.12
CA PHE A 89 3.45 0.55 6.90
C PHE A 89 2.50 1.26 5.94
N ALA A 90 1.20 1.30 6.23
CA ALA A 90 0.27 2.13 5.49
C ALA A 90 -0.72 2.86 6.39
N GLU A 91 -1.03 4.11 6.04
CA GLU A 91 -2.20 4.84 6.54
C GLU A 91 -3.11 5.11 5.35
N ILE A 92 -4.37 4.67 5.43
CA ILE A 92 -5.35 4.73 4.34
C ILE A 92 -6.62 5.39 4.87
N THR A 93 -7.11 6.39 4.15
CA THR A 93 -8.32 7.13 4.49
C THR A 93 -9.36 7.00 3.38
N LEU A 94 -10.57 6.59 3.75
CA LEU A 94 -11.73 6.53 2.88
C LEU A 94 -12.42 7.91 2.78
N ASP A 95 -13.08 8.17 1.65
CA ASP A 95 -13.94 9.32 1.46
C ASP A 95 -15.35 8.98 1.96
N PRO A 96 -15.84 9.64 3.03
CA PRO A 96 -17.16 9.34 3.61
C PRO A 96 -18.33 9.65 2.66
N LYS A 97 -18.10 10.32 1.53
CA LYS A 97 -19.16 10.65 0.55
C LYS A 97 -19.23 9.68 -0.61
N THR A 98 -18.14 8.99 -0.93
CA THR A 98 -18.02 8.19 -2.15
C THR A 98 -17.59 6.75 -1.89
N ASP A 99 -17.32 6.40 -0.63
CA ASP A 99 -16.83 5.09 -0.20
C ASP A 99 -15.57 4.64 -0.97
N GLY A 100 -14.82 5.61 -1.51
CA GLY A 100 -13.57 5.40 -2.25
C GLY A 100 -12.35 5.85 -1.45
N LEU A 101 -11.13 5.59 -1.95
CA LEU A 101 -9.92 6.09 -1.29
C LEU A 101 -9.80 7.62 -1.44
N LYS A 102 -9.85 8.34 -0.32
CA LYS A 102 -9.56 9.79 -0.25
C LYS A 102 -8.05 10.04 -0.32
N SER A 103 -7.28 9.31 0.48
CA SER A 103 -5.82 9.40 0.56
C SER A 103 -5.22 8.10 1.05
N TYR A 104 -3.96 7.86 0.71
CA TYR A 104 -3.14 6.85 1.38
C TYR A 104 -1.67 7.25 1.35
N PHE A 105 -0.94 6.71 2.33
CA PHE A 105 0.51 6.76 2.44
C PHE A 105 1.00 5.34 2.72
N ILE A 106 1.75 4.75 1.79
CA ILE A 106 2.32 3.41 1.94
C ILE A 106 3.84 3.54 1.93
N HIS A 107 4.49 2.97 2.92
CA HIS A 107 5.93 3.04 3.15
C HIS A 107 6.52 1.63 3.22
N PHE A 108 7.60 1.39 2.48
CA PHE A 108 8.38 0.15 2.56
C PHE A 108 9.77 0.48 3.09
N LEU A 109 10.29 -0.36 3.98
CA LEU A 109 11.67 -0.26 4.48
C LEU A 109 12.57 -1.25 3.75
N SER A 110 13.23 -0.80 2.69
CA SER A 110 14.10 -1.64 1.85
C SER A 110 15.56 -1.22 1.98
N LYS A 111 16.40 -2.12 2.51
CA LYS A 111 17.87 -1.94 2.60
C LYS A 111 18.29 -0.56 3.16
N GLY A 112 17.63 -0.10 4.23
CA GLY A 112 17.89 1.20 4.87
C GLY A 112 17.34 2.43 4.13
N LYS A 113 16.56 2.23 3.06
CA LYS A 113 15.86 3.27 2.31
C LYS A 113 14.35 3.11 2.46
N VAL A 114 13.64 4.24 2.48
CA VAL A 114 12.18 4.26 2.50
C VAL A 114 11.65 4.48 1.08
N ILE A 115 10.87 3.53 0.58
CA ILE A 115 10.07 3.70 -0.64
C ILE A 115 8.68 4.16 -0.22
N SER A 116 8.16 5.23 -0.83
CA SER A 116 6.88 5.83 -0.44
C SER A 116 5.92 5.91 -1.63
N LEU A 117 4.72 5.36 -1.49
CA LEU A 117 3.62 5.49 -2.43
C LEU A 117 2.54 6.39 -1.82
N ARG A 118 2.02 7.34 -2.60
CA ARG A 118 1.01 8.31 -2.12
C ARG A 118 -0.10 8.50 -3.14
N LYS A 119 -1.31 8.75 -2.65
CA LYS A 119 -2.40 9.30 -3.47
C LYS A 119 -2.26 10.82 -3.51
N ASN A 120 -2.44 11.44 -4.68
CA ASN A 120 -2.48 12.90 -4.88
C ASN A 120 -1.19 13.69 -4.61
N SER A 121 0.00 13.09 -4.63
CA SER A 121 1.23 13.89 -4.65
C SER A 121 1.43 14.52 -6.03
N LYS A 122 1.09 15.80 -6.19
CA LYS A 122 1.88 16.65 -7.07
C LYS A 122 3.28 16.73 -6.44
N HIS A 123 4.24 15.95 -6.93
CA HIS A 123 5.67 15.97 -6.61
C HIS A 123 6.23 15.08 -5.48
N SER A 124 7.34 14.42 -5.87
CA SER A 124 8.53 13.99 -5.10
C SER A 124 8.46 12.69 -4.29
N ILE A 125 8.96 11.61 -4.91
CA ILE A 125 9.61 10.50 -4.20
C ILE A 125 10.85 11.09 -3.52
N THR A 126 10.82 11.26 -2.19
CA THR A 126 12.02 11.60 -1.43
C THR A 126 12.67 10.30 -0.97
N VAL A 127 13.71 9.83 -1.67
CA VAL A 127 14.60 8.80 -1.14
C VAL A 127 15.46 9.46 -0.06
N LYS A 128 14.99 9.50 1.19
CA LYS A 128 15.87 9.85 2.31
C LYS A 128 16.75 8.63 2.61
N GLN A 129 18.03 8.74 2.28
CA GLN A 129 19.07 7.86 2.79
C GLN A 129 19.20 8.16 4.30
N MET A 130 18.87 7.19 5.15
CA MET A 130 19.26 7.28 6.55
C MET A 130 20.77 7.05 6.61
N GLN A 131 21.50 8.07 7.06
CA GLN A 131 22.89 7.91 7.48
C GLN A 131 22.86 7.07 8.75
N SER A 132 23.52 5.92 8.70
CA SER A 132 23.81 5.08 9.87
C SER A 132 24.54 5.91 10.93
N MET A 133 23.94 6.00 12.12
CA MET A 133 24.66 6.35 13.36
C MET A 133 25.42 5.14 13.88
#